data_AF-W2TNY8-F1
#
_entry.id   AF-W2TNY8-F1
#
_cell.length_a   1.000
_cell.length_b   1.000
_cell.length_c   1.000
_cell.angle_alpha   90.00
_cell.angle_beta   90.00
_cell.angle_gamma   90.00
#
_symmetry.space_group_name_H-M   'P 1'
#
loop_
_entity.id
_entity.type
_entity.pdbx_description
1 polymer ?
#
loop_
_entity_poly.entity_id
_entity_poly.type
_entity_poly.pdbx_seq_one_letter_code
_entity_poly.pdbx_strand_id
1 'polypeptide(L)'
;MSEAMEEAPKEFVKKKYEPKKLHTNEVASLFDLKSEYLKKKNDIVQSASGEIYRGGRSNVLAINKEEKISIKREEQERKRRINESEAALRKEEEERLDLVRKKLKEKSELYEKLSEGKVVLEHSNGLDVEFLVDFNAKVEEHRQNQLKSNNNYHEEEPTTSADVQPTTLVEHYVPEEEKRVYGVSHMKFSTDEEKRQAQIKSLYNMTAETAKMRAKNKSEADEKARAKREKLNALRRRKGVPEIRTPSPEPEPEEPELNLEEIPLPIEKPLKDREHKTVREWDRGKGRYNTWIQKQRDERDEEFAPPSFYYQ
;
A
#
# COMPACT_ATOMS: atom_id res chain seq x y z
N MET A 1 4.91 35.38 86.18
CA MET A 1 4.70 33.92 86.06
C MET A 1 3.23 33.78 85.65
N SER A 2 2.84 33.28 84.49
CA SER A 2 3.44 32.37 83.51
C SER A 2 2.60 32.55 82.24
N GLU A 3 3.19 32.81 81.07
CA GLU A 3 3.66 31.81 80.10
C GLU A 3 2.65 31.68 78.95
N ALA A 4 3.00 32.30 77.83
CA ALA A 4 2.35 32.12 76.55
C ALA A 4 2.58 30.68 76.09
N MET A 5 1.50 29.91 75.94
CA MET A 5 1.59 28.54 75.47
C MET A 5 1.24 28.48 73.98
N GLU A 6 2.32 28.35 73.24
CA GLU A 6 2.51 28.11 71.81
C GLU A 6 1.56 27.06 71.23
N GLU A 7 0.92 27.40 70.11
CA GLU A 7 -0.03 26.54 69.39
C GLU A 7 0.76 25.57 68.47
N ALA A 8 0.86 24.31 68.88
CA ALA A 8 1.50 23.26 68.07
C ALA A 8 0.55 22.73 66.96
N PRO A 9 1.04 22.47 65.73
CA PRO A 9 0.21 21.98 64.64
C PRO A 9 -0.24 20.53 64.86
N LYS A 10 -1.56 20.30 64.86
CA LYS A 10 -2.15 18.96 64.89
C LYS A 10 -1.85 18.21 63.60
N GLU A 11 -0.95 17.23 63.67
CA GLU A 11 -0.67 16.31 62.56
C GLU A 11 -1.91 15.48 62.18
N PHE A 12 -2.26 15.47 60.90
CA PHE A 12 -3.35 14.66 60.35
C PHE A 12 -2.91 13.19 60.21
N VAL A 13 -3.31 12.34 61.15
CA VAL A 13 -3.12 10.89 61.06
C VAL A 13 -4.11 10.29 60.05
N LYS A 14 -3.60 9.79 58.91
CA LYS A 14 -4.39 9.03 57.93
C LYS A 14 -4.90 7.73 58.57
N LYS A 15 -6.22 7.62 58.80
CA LYS A 15 -6.86 6.38 59.26
C LYS A 15 -6.68 5.28 58.20
N LYS A 16 -5.98 4.20 58.56
CA LYS A 16 -5.88 2.99 57.74
C LYS A 16 -7.25 2.29 57.74
N TYR A 17 -7.75 1.94 56.56
CA TYR A 17 -9.01 1.23 56.41
C TYR A 17 -8.78 -0.25 56.66
N GLU A 18 -9.33 -0.78 57.76
CA GLU A 18 -9.34 -2.21 58.01
C GLU A 18 -10.60 -2.84 57.38
N PRO A 19 -10.49 -4.01 56.74
CA PRO A 19 -11.66 -4.72 56.22
C PRO A 19 -12.55 -5.15 57.40
N LYS A 20 -13.80 -4.68 57.40
CA LYS A 20 -14.80 -5.03 58.41
C LYS A 20 -15.05 -6.54 58.38
N LYS A 21 -14.73 -7.24 59.48
CA LYS A 21 -15.07 -8.66 59.65
C LYS A 21 -16.58 -8.78 59.88
N LEU A 22 -17.27 -9.52 59.01
CA LEU A 22 -18.70 -9.81 59.15
C LEU A 22 -18.88 -11.01 60.09
N HIS A 23 -19.65 -10.85 61.17
CA HIS A 23 -20.02 -11.95 62.05
C HIS A 23 -21.36 -12.54 61.60
N THR A 24 -21.36 -13.72 60.99
CA THR A 24 -22.54 -14.30 60.31
C THR A 24 -23.37 -15.26 61.17
N ASN A 25 -23.22 -15.23 62.49
CA ASN A 25 -23.97 -16.14 63.38
C ASN A 25 -25.36 -15.59 63.75
N GLU A 26 -25.62 -14.30 63.53
CA GLU A 26 -26.86 -13.65 63.90
C GLU A 26 -27.77 -13.49 62.67
N VAL A 27 -29.02 -13.97 62.78
CA VAL A 27 -30.06 -13.79 61.74
C VAL A 27 -30.29 -12.29 61.44
N ALA A 28 -30.08 -11.43 62.43
CA ALA A 28 -30.11 -9.97 62.28
C ALA A 28 -29.01 -9.45 61.32
N SER A 29 -27.79 -10.01 61.37
CA SER A 29 -26.71 -9.65 60.46
C SER A 29 -27.02 -10.03 59.00
N LEU A 30 -27.69 -11.17 58.78
CA LEU A 30 -28.16 -11.57 57.45
C LEU A 30 -29.28 -10.66 56.93
N PHE A 31 -30.17 -10.21 57.81
CA PHE A 31 -31.24 -9.29 57.44
C PHE A 31 -30.67 -7.91 57.06
N ASP A 32 -29.70 -7.40 57.82
CA ASP A 32 -29.02 -6.14 57.52
C ASP A 32 -28.27 -6.24 56.19
N LEU A 33 -27.53 -7.33 55.96
CA LEU A 33 -26.83 -7.57 54.69
C LEU A 33 -27.80 -7.67 53.50
N LYS A 34 -28.95 -8.32 53.72
CA LYS A 34 -30.03 -8.40 52.72
C LYS A 34 -30.63 -7.01 52.44
N SER A 35 -30.78 -6.18 53.48
CA SER A 35 -31.28 -4.81 53.35
C SER A 35 -30.30 -3.91 52.59
N GLU A 36 -28.99 -4.02 52.87
CA GLU A 36 -27.94 -3.30 52.15
C GLU A 36 -27.84 -3.77 50.70
N TYR A 37 -27.96 -5.08 50.45
CA TYR A 37 -27.99 -5.63 49.10
C TYR A 37 -29.19 -5.13 48.30
N LEU A 38 -30.38 -5.07 48.91
CA LEU A 38 -31.57 -4.50 48.27
C LEU A 38 -31.40 -3.01 47.97
N LYS A 39 -30.85 -2.22 48.91
CA LYS A 39 -30.54 -0.80 48.68
C LYS A 39 -29.58 -0.63 47.52
N LYS A 40 -28.47 -1.37 47.51
CA LYS A 40 -27.47 -1.30 46.43
C LYS A 40 -28.01 -1.76 45.08
N LYS A 41 -28.88 -2.78 45.05
CA LYS A 41 -29.58 -3.20 43.83
C LYS A 41 -30.52 -2.11 43.34
N ASN A 42 -31.25 -1.45 44.24
CA ASN A 42 -32.11 -0.32 43.89
C ASN A 42 -31.30 0.90 43.43
N ASP A 43 -30.14 1.20 44.03
CA ASP A 43 -29.25 2.27 43.59
C ASP A 43 -28.69 2.02 42.19
N ILE A 44 -28.31 0.76 41.90
CA ILE A 44 -27.87 0.34 40.56
C ILE A 44 -29.03 0.49 39.57
N VAL A 45 -30.24 0.06 39.94
CA VAL A 45 -31.41 0.24 39.09
C VAL A 45 -31.73 1.71 38.90
N GLN A 46 -31.70 2.57 39.93
CA GLN A 46 -31.91 4.02 39.78
C GLN A 46 -30.83 4.69 38.93
N SER A 47 -29.56 4.27 39.06
CA SER A 47 -28.46 4.72 38.20
C SER A 47 -28.58 4.21 36.76
N ALA A 48 -29.22 3.06 36.54
CA ALA A 48 -29.39 2.43 35.23
C ALA A 48 -30.72 2.77 34.55
N SER A 49 -31.76 3.14 35.29
CA SER A 49 -33.14 3.37 34.81
C SER A 49 -33.61 4.83 34.92
N GLY A 50 -32.69 5.77 35.10
CA GLY A 50 -32.86 7.16 34.69
C GLY A 50 -33.62 8.06 35.67
N GLU A 51 -32.90 9.06 36.19
CA GLU A 51 -33.45 10.40 36.20
C GLU A 51 -33.39 10.97 34.78
N ILE A 52 -34.58 11.21 34.25
CA ILE A 52 -34.87 11.96 33.05
C ILE A 52 -34.40 13.40 33.29
N TYR A 53 -33.22 13.76 32.76
CA TYR A 53 -32.83 15.17 32.64
C TYR A 53 -33.71 15.85 31.60
N ARG A 54 -34.81 16.43 32.06
CA ARG A 54 -35.46 17.54 31.36
C ARG A 54 -34.64 18.81 31.58
N GLY A 55 -34.33 19.50 30.49
CA GLY A 55 -33.99 20.92 30.49
C GLY A 55 -32.51 21.21 30.30
N GLY A 56 -32.16 21.59 29.07
CA GLY A 56 -30.83 22.09 28.74
C GLY A 56 -30.43 23.31 29.57
N ARG A 57 -29.16 23.34 29.96
CA ARG A 57 -28.31 24.51 30.26
C ARG A 57 -26.86 24.00 30.25
N SER A 58 -26.02 24.69 29.48
CA SER A 58 -24.54 24.73 29.51
C SER A 58 -23.92 24.37 30.87
N ASN A 59 -22.75 23.75 31.06
CA ASN A 59 -21.50 23.64 30.30
C ASN A 59 -20.67 22.55 31.07
N VAL A 60 -19.88 21.67 30.44
CA VAL A 60 -18.43 21.84 30.16
C VAL A 60 -17.55 21.87 31.43
N LEU A 61 -16.56 20.96 31.48
CA LEU A 61 -15.26 21.23 32.11
C LEU A 61 -14.70 22.51 31.47
N ALA A 62 -15.02 23.66 32.06
CA ALA A 62 -14.64 24.96 31.52
C ALA A 62 -13.14 25.14 31.75
N ILE A 63 -12.36 24.67 30.78
CA ILE A 63 -10.94 25.00 30.60
C ILE A 63 -10.80 26.51 30.77
N ASN A 64 -9.92 26.94 31.66
CA ASN A 64 -9.73 28.35 31.98
C ASN A 64 -9.31 29.13 30.72
N LYS A 65 -9.58 30.45 30.68
CA LYS A 65 -9.21 31.29 29.52
C LYS A 65 -7.71 31.22 29.23
N GLU A 66 -6.89 31.13 30.27
CA GLU A 66 -5.42 30.99 30.18
C GLU A 66 -5.00 29.64 29.60
N GLU A 67 -5.65 28.56 30.03
CA GLU A 67 -5.38 27.20 29.54
C GLU A 67 -5.77 27.07 28.06
N LYS A 68 -6.86 27.72 27.62
CA LYS A 68 -7.20 27.83 26.19
C LYS A 68 -6.14 28.58 25.37
N ILE A 69 -5.49 29.59 25.96
CA ILE A 69 -4.40 30.33 25.29
C ILE A 69 -3.14 29.48 25.24
N SER A 70 -2.85 28.72 26.30
CA SER A 70 -1.72 27.78 26.35
C SER A 70 -1.86 26.68 25.30
N ILE A 71 -3.03 26.04 25.23
CA ILE A 71 -3.33 25.00 24.23
C ILE A 71 -3.19 25.56 22.80
N LYS A 72 -3.70 26.76 22.54
CA LYS A 72 -3.54 27.41 21.22
C LYS A 72 -2.07 27.70 20.88
N ARG A 73 -1.27 28.13 21.85
CA ARG A 73 0.17 28.39 21.66
C ARG A 73 0.91 27.08 21.39
N GLU A 74 0.60 26.04 22.14
CA GLU A 74 1.16 24.69 21.96
C GLU A 74 0.78 24.09 20.60
N GLU A 75 -0.47 24.28 20.15
CA GLU A 75 -0.91 23.90 18.81
C GLU A 75 -0.13 24.66 17.72
N GLN A 76 0.12 25.96 17.91
CA GLN A 76 0.92 26.75 16.97
C GLN A 76 2.39 26.30 16.94
N GLU A 77 2.99 26.00 18.09
CA GLU A 77 4.36 25.46 18.17
C GLU A 77 4.45 24.07 17.58
N ARG A 78 3.44 23.21 17.79
CA ARG A 78 3.35 21.91 17.14
C ARG A 78 3.25 22.06 15.62
N LYS A 79 2.44 22.97 15.12
CA LYS A 79 2.35 23.27 13.67
C LYS A 79 3.68 23.77 13.11
N ARG A 80 4.41 24.62 13.84
CA ARG A 80 5.73 25.09 13.42
C ARG A 80 6.75 23.95 13.36
N ARG A 81 6.78 23.08 14.37
CA ARG A 81 7.65 21.89 14.38
C ARG A 81 7.34 20.94 13.22
N ILE A 82 6.05 20.70 12.95
CA ILE A 82 5.62 19.87 11.82
C ILE A 82 6.06 20.51 10.49
N ASN A 83 5.83 21.81 10.31
CA ASN A 83 6.23 22.52 9.10
C ASN A 83 7.76 22.56 8.90
N GLU A 84 8.53 22.68 9.99
CA GLU A 84 10.00 22.62 9.94
C GLU A 84 10.48 21.21 9.58
N SER A 85 9.89 20.16 10.16
CA SER A 85 10.20 18.78 9.79
C SER A 85 9.80 18.46 8.34
N GLU A 86 8.65 18.96 7.88
CA GLU A 86 8.21 18.78 6.49
C GLU A 86 9.13 19.52 5.51
N ALA A 87 9.58 20.73 5.87
CA ALA A 87 10.55 21.48 5.07
C ALA A 87 11.93 20.80 5.05
N ALA A 88 12.36 20.16 6.13
CA ALA A 88 13.59 19.39 6.17
C ALA A 88 13.50 18.14 5.28
N LEU A 89 12.39 17.40 5.35
CA LEU A 89 12.14 16.23 4.50
C LEU A 89 12.10 16.62 3.02
N ARG A 90 11.41 17.71 2.66
CA ARG A 90 11.41 18.21 1.27
C ARG A 90 12.81 18.54 0.76
N LYS A 91 13.68 19.13 1.58
CA LYS A 91 15.06 19.43 1.18
C LYS A 91 15.87 18.15 0.97
N GLU A 92 15.73 17.17 1.85
CA GLU A 92 16.40 15.86 1.69
C GLU A 92 15.93 15.14 0.41
N GLU A 93 14.62 15.20 0.12
CA GLU A 93 14.07 14.68 -1.14
C GLU A 93 14.62 15.41 -2.37
N GLU A 94 14.70 16.74 -2.33
CA GLU A 94 15.30 17.54 -3.42
C GLU A 94 16.77 17.18 -3.64
N GLU A 95 17.56 17.06 -2.58
CA GLU A 95 18.97 16.63 -2.65
C GLU A 95 19.11 15.23 -3.23
N ARG A 96 18.24 14.30 -2.84
CA ARG A 96 18.19 12.94 -3.40
C ARG A 96 17.83 12.95 -4.88
N LEU A 97 16.84 13.73 -5.27
CA LEU A 97 16.43 13.87 -6.68
C LEU A 97 17.56 14.47 -7.51
N ASP A 98 18.27 15.46 -6.99
CA ASP A 98 19.41 16.07 -7.67
C ASP A 98 20.58 15.09 -7.82
N LEU A 99 20.82 14.22 -6.84
CA LEU A 99 21.79 13.13 -6.97
C LEU A 99 21.38 12.14 -8.08
N VAL A 100 20.11 11.76 -8.14
CA VAL A 100 19.59 10.88 -9.20
C VAL A 100 19.71 11.55 -10.57
N ARG A 101 19.36 12.84 -10.68
CA ARG A 101 19.50 13.62 -11.92
C ARG A 101 20.95 13.71 -12.38
N LYS A 102 21.90 13.97 -11.46
CA LYS A 102 23.33 13.97 -11.77
C LYS A 102 23.80 12.62 -12.29
N LYS A 103 23.45 11.52 -11.61
CA LYS A 103 23.77 10.16 -12.06
C LYS A 103 23.17 9.84 -13.43
N LEU A 104 21.94 10.28 -13.69
CA LEU A 104 21.30 10.07 -14.99
C LEU A 104 22.00 10.87 -16.10
N LYS A 105 22.37 12.12 -15.81
CA LYS A 105 23.11 12.98 -16.73
C LYS A 105 24.50 12.41 -17.05
N GLU A 106 25.24 11.97 -16.03
CA GLU A 106 26.54 11.30 -16.21
C GLU A 106 26.40 10.02 -17.04
N LYS A 107 25.37 9.21 -16.78
CA LYS A 107 25.07 8.03 -17.59
C LYS A 107 24.75 8.38 -19.03
N SER A 108 23.91 9.39 -19.28
CA SER A 108 23.57 9.80 -20.66
C SER A 108 24.80 10.34 -21.41
N GLU A 109 25.62 11.16 -20.75
CA GLU A 109 26.88 11.64 -21.33
C GLU A 109 27.86 10.49 -21.60
N LEU A 110 27.89 9.46 -20.76
CA LEU A 110 28.70 8.28 -20.99
C LEU A 110 28.19 7.47 -22.20
N TYR A 111 26.88 7.27 -22.31
CA TYR A 111 26.27 6.61 -23.48
C TYR A 111 26.53 7.38 -24.77
N GLU A 112 26.45 8.71 -24.74
CA GLU A 112 26.77 9.55 -25.89
C GLU A 112 28.24 9.35 -26.31
N LYS A 113 29.18 9.44 -25.36
CA LYS A 113 30.61 9.19 -25.62
C LYS A 113 30.90 7.79 -26.15
N LEU A 114 30.22 6.77 -25.63
CA LEU A 114 30.31 5.38 -26.13
C LEU A 114 29.75 5.27 -27.55
N SER A 115 28.61 5.90 -27.82
CA SER A 115 27.96 5.90 -29.14
C SER A 115 28.73 6.68 -30.20
N GLU A 116 29.59 7.60 -29.79
CA GLU A 116 30.54 8.31 -30.66
C GLU A 116 31.87 7.55 -30.82
N GLY A 117 32.09 6.46 -30.08
CA GLY A 117 33.33 5.69 -30.09
C GLY A 117 34.52 6.40 -29.43
N LYS A 118 34.29 7.41 -28.58
CA LYS A 118 35.35 8.22 -27.95
C LYS A 118 35.94 7.60 -26.67
N VAL A 119 35.23 6.67 -26.05
CA VAL A 119 35.60 6.07 -24.76
C VAL A 119 35.49 4.56 -24.85
N VAL A 120 36.50 3.84 -24.36
CA VAL A 120 36.45 2.40 -24.11
C VAL A 120 36.39 2.22 -22.59
N LEU A 121 35.44 1.43 -22.11
CA LEU A 121 35.29 1.15 -20.69
C LEU A 121 36.13 -0.08 -20.35
N GLU A 122 36.92 0.00 -19.28
CA GLU A 122 37.73 -1.09 -18.75
C GLU A 122 37.18 -1.52 -17.38
N HIS A 123 37.18 -2.83 -17.11
CA HIS A 123 36.93 -3.36 -15.78
C HIS A 123 38.08 -3.04 -14.81
N SER A 124 37.90 -3.26 -13.50
CA SER A 124 38.96 -3.12 -12.49
C SER A 124 40.22 -3.95 -12.77
N ASN A 125 40.12 -4.95 -13.65
CA ASN A 125 41.19 -5.85 -14.03
C ASN A 125 41.91 -5.40 -15.32
N GLY A 126 41.58 -4.22 -15.86
CA GLY A 126 42.18 -3.66 -17.09
C GLY A 126 41.75 -4.37 -18.38
N LEU A 127 40.68 -5.17 -18.31
CA LEU A 127 40.07 -5.81 -19.48
C LEU A 127 38.90 -4.97 -19.97
N ASP A 128 38.83 -4.78 -21.29
CA ASP A 128 37.73 -4.08 -21.94
C ASP A 128 36.38 -4.69 -21.54
N VAL A 129 35.39 -3.83 -21.32
CA VAL A 129 34.02 -4.24 -21.04
C VAL A 129 33.37 -4.70 -22.34
N GLU A 130 33.23 -6.01 -22.51
CA GLU A 130 32.49 -6.59 -23.64
C GLU A 130 30.99 -6.30 -23.48
N PHE A 131 30.45 -5.51 -24.41
CA PHE A 131 29.03 -5.26 -24.50
C PHE A 131 28.39 -6.23 -25.49
N LEU A 132 27.12 -6.58 -25.27
CA LEU A 132 26.34 -7.36 -26.25
C LEU A 132 26.21 -6.65 -27.61
N VAL A 133 26.40 -5.34 -27.63
CA VAL A 133 26.36 -4.50 -28.83
C VAL A 133 27.73 -3.86 -29.03
N ASP A 134 28.35 -4.12 -30.18
CA ASP A 134 29.61 -3.49 -30.56
C ASP A 134 29.39 -2.03 -30.96
N PHE A 135 29.60 -1.11 -30.01
CA PHE A 135 29.41 0.33 -30.24
C PHE A 135 30.27 0.84 -31.41
N ASN A 136 31.51 0.37 -31.55
CA ASN A 136 32.40 0.77 -32.63
C ASN A 136 31.87 0.36 -34.01
N ALA A 137 31.36 -0.88 -34.14
CA ALA A 137 30.73 -1.33 -35.38
C ALA A 137 29.48 -0.51 -35.71
N LYS A 138 28.70 -0.13 -34.68
CA LYS A 138 27.52 0.72 -34.84
C LYS A 138 27.87 2.14 -35.29
N VAL A 139 28.96 2.73 -34.77
CA VAL A 139 29.45 4.05 -35.19
C VAL A 139 29.84 4.02 -36.67
N GLU A 140 30.57 2.99 -37.09
CA GLU A 140 30.98 2.83 -38.49
C GLU A 140 29.77 2.67 -39.43
N GLU A 141 28.79 1.87 -39.03
CA GLU A 141 27.52 1.72 -39.76
C GLU A 141 26.81 3.07 -39.90
N HIS A 142 26.71 3.85 -38.80
CA HIS A 142 26.05 5.15 -38.81
C HIS A 142 26.76 6.15 -39.72
N ARG A 143 28.11 6.17 -39.69
CA ARG A 143 28.95 7.00 -40.57
C ARG A 143 28.77 6.62 -42.05
N GLN A 144 28.72 5.31 -42.35
CA GLN A 144 28.45 4.85 -43.70
C GLN A 144 27.04 5.22 -44.16
N ASN A 145 26.03 5.08 -43.31
CA ASN A 145 24.66 5.45 -43.64
C ASN A 145 24.50 6.95 -43.85
N GLN A 146 25.18 7.82 -43.08
CA GLN A 146 25.22 9.26 -43.34
C GLN A 146 25.86 9.58 -44.70
N LEU A 147 26.98 8.95 -45.05
CA LEU A 147 27.61 9.10 -46.35
C LEU A 147 26.70 8.62 -47.49
N LYS A 148 26.06 7.46 -47.33
CA LYS A 148 25.09 6.91 -48.30
C LYS A 148 23.89 7.82 -48.46
N SER A 149 23.32 8.33 -47.37
CA SER A 149 22.20 9.28 -47.41
C SER A 149 22.58 10.56 -48.14
N ASN A 150 23.79 11.10 -47.90
CA ASN A 150 24.26 12.30 -48.58
C ASN A 150 24.52 12.06 -50.09
N ASN A 151 25.02 10.89 -50.47
CA ASN A 151 25.20 10.51 -51.88
C ASN A 151 23.86 10.24 -52.59
N ASN A 152 22.85 9.71 -51.88
CA ASN A 152 21.52 9.42 -52.43
C ASN A 152 20.75 10.70 -52.83
N TYR A 153 21.12 11.87 -52.30
CA TYR A 153 20.55 13.16 -52.73
C TYR A 153 21.18 13.73 -54.01
N HIS A 154 22.21 13.09 -54.59
CA HIS A 154 22.88 13.57 -55.81
C HIS A 154 22.66 12.68 -57.04
N GLU A 155 21.97 11.54 -56.91
CA GLU A 155 21.96 10.50 -57.95
C GLU A 155 20.55 9.99 -58.31
N GLU A 156 19.51 10.83 -58.22
CA GLU A 156 18.22 10.51 -58.85
C GLU A 156 18.25 10.78 -60.37
N GLU A 157 19.01 9.95 -61.08
CA GLU A 157 18.80 9.64 -62.51
C GLU A 157 18.40 8.16 -62.61
N PRO A 158 17.22 7.83 -63.17
CA PRO A 158 16.66 6.49 -63.08
C PRO A 158 17.34 5.53 -64.07
N THR A 159 18.17 4.60 -63.57
CA THR A 159 18.61 3.45 -64.36
C THR A 159 18.36 2.10 -63.66
N THR A 160 17.30 1.45 -64.15
CA THR A 160 17.24 0.03 -64.56
C THR A 160 17.49 -1.10 -63.52
N SER A 161 16.37 -1.76 -63.19
CA SER A 161 16.14 -3.21 -63.09
C SER A 161 17.14 -4.11 -62.37
N ALA A 162 16.75 -4.59 -61.17
CA ALA A 162 17.10 -5.92 -60.69
C ALA A 162 15.89 -6.54 -59.96
N ASP A 163 15.32 -7.60 -60.54
CA ASP A 163 14.23 -8.39 -59.96
C ASP A 163 14.75 -9.20 -58.76
N VAL A 164 14.37 -8.80 -57.55
CA VAL A 164 14.49 -9.63 -56.34
C VAL A 164 13.08 -9.96 -55.88
N GLN A 165 12.63 -11.19 -56.15
CA GLN A 165 11.34 -11.67 -55.66
C GLN A 165 11.39 -11.77 -54.13
N PRO A 166 10.51 -11.06 -53.38
CA PRO A 166 10.46 -11.19 -51.94
C PRO A 166 9.86 -12.56 -51.58
N THR A 167 10.54 -13.32 -50.73
CA THR A 167 10.03 -14.55 -50.14
C THR A 167 8.69 -14.26 -49.48
N THR A 168 7.61 -14.88 -49.97
CA THR A 168 6.27 -14.69 -49.42
C THR A 168 6.23 -15.22 -47.99
N LEU A 169 6.01 -14.31 -47.04
CA LEU A 169 5.67 -14.64 -45.66
C LEU A 169 4.40 -15.48 -45.69
N VAL A 170 4.45 -16.70 -45.15
CA VAL A 170 3.27 -17.56 -45.03
C VAL A 170 2.32 -16.94 -44.01
N GLU A 171 1.38 -16.14 -44.48
CA GLU A 171 0.31 -15.59 -43.66
C GLU A 171 -0.70 -16.70 -43.35
N HIS A 172 -0.66 -17.24 -42.13
CA HIS A 172 -1.69 -18.13 -41.58
C HIS A 172 -3.00 -17.39 -41.26
N TYR A 173 -3.45 -16.48 -42.14
CA TYR A 173 -4.68 -15.73 -41.95
C TYR A 173 -5.72 -16.20 -42.96
N VAL A 174 -6.67 -17.02 -42.50
CA VAL A 174 -7.87 -17.36 -43.27
C VAL A 174 -9.02 -16.49 -42.74
N PRO A 175 -9.52 -15.51 -43.52
CA PRO A 175 -10.55 -14.56 -43.07
C PRO A 175 -11.86 -15.19 -42.58
N GLU A 176 -12.13 -16.43 -42.97
CA GLU A 176 -13.38 -17.15 -42.68
C GLU A 176 -13.24 -18.13 -41.49
N GLU A 177 -12.04 -18.28 -40.93
CA GLU A 177 -11.81 -19.22 -39.84
C GLU A 177 -12.44 -18.75 -38.52
N GLU A 178 -12.97 -19.69 -37.73
CA GLU A 178 -13.85 -19.38 -36.62
C GLU A 178 -13.20 -18.43 -35.59
N LYS A 179 -13.92 -17.34 -35.29
CA LYS A 179 -13.54 -16.23 -34.40
C LYS A 179 -13.08 -16.64 -32.99
N ARG A 180 -13.28 -17.90 -32.59
CA ARG A 180 -12.86 -18.43 -31.29
C ARG A 180 -11.37 -18.76 -31.20
N VAL A 181 -10.71 -19.06 -32.32
CA VAL A 181 -9.27 -19.43 -32.32
C VAL A 181 -8.38 -18.22 -32.03
N TYR A 182 -8.85 -17.02 -32.34
CA TYR A 182 -7.98 -15.88 -32.56
C TYR A 182 -8.22 -14.67 -31.61
N GLY A 183 -9.30 -14.64 -30.83
CA GLY A 183 -9.52 -13.58 -29.83
C GLY A 183 -9.70 -12.17 -30.41
N VAL A 184 -9.59 -11.14 -29.56
CA VAL A 184 -9.95 -9.74 -29.88
C VAL A 184 -8.98 -9.09 -30.89
N SER A 185 -7.78 -9.63 -31.05
CA SER A 185 -6.75 -9.09 -31.95
C SER A 185 -7.01 -9.35 -33.44
N HIS A 186 -8.07 -10.06 -33.81
CA HIS A 186 -8.33 -10.48 -35.19
C HIS A 186 -9.58 -9.86 -35.81
N MET A 187 -10.04 -8.72 -35.30
CA MET A 187 -11.10 -7.94 -35.95
C MET A 187 -10.48 -7.11 -37.08
N LYS A 188 -10.73 -7.47 -38.34
CA LYS A 188 -10.37 -6.63 -39.49
C LYS A 188 -11.39 -5.52 -39.67
N PHE A 189 -10.91 -4.29 -39.79
CA PHE A 189 -11.74 -3.16 -40.21
C PHE A 189 -12.00 -3.19 -41.71
N SER A 190 -13.08 -2.55 -42.14
CA SER A 190 -13.36 -2.30 -43.56
C SER A 190 -12.18 -1.58 -44.24
N THR A 191 -11.92 -1.88 -45.51
CA THR A 191 -10.94 -1.16 -46.34
C THR A 191 -11.38 0.28 -46.61
N ASP A 192 -12.69 0.49 -46.78
CA ASP A 192 -13.28 1.82 -46.94
C ASP A 192 -13.09 2.66 -45.68
N GLU A 193 -12.45 3.83 -45.82
CA GLU A 193 -12.09 4.73 -44.71
C GLU A 193 -13.31 5.16 -43.89
N GLU A 194 -14.41 5.54 -44.55
CA GLU A 194 -15.62 6.02 -43.86
C GLU A 194 -16.27 4.92 -43.01
N LYS A 195 -16.38 3.71 -43.59
CA LYS A 195 -16.92 2.55 -42.87
C LYS A 195 -15.99 2.13 -41.73
N ARG A 196 -14.68 2.17 -41.95
CA ARG A 196 -13.68 1.92 -40.90
C ARG A 196 -13.82 2.90 -39.75
N GLN A 197 -13.92 4.20 -40.03
CA GLN A 197 -14.09 5.22 -39.00
C GLN A 197 -15.42 5.05 -38.25
N ALA A 198 -16.50 4.68 -38.92
CA ALA A 198 -17.77 4.37 -38.28
C ALA A 198 -17.66 3.16 -37.34
N GLN A 199 -16.98 2.09 -37.77
CA GLN A 199 -16.70 0.90 -36.96
C GLN A 199 -15.85 1.26 -35.73
N ILE A 200 -14.78 2.04 -35.91
CA ILE A 200 -13.92 2.51 -34.82
C ILE A 200 -14.71 3.37 -33.82
N LYS A 201 -15.53 4.31 -34.29
CA LYS A 201 -16.40 5.14 -33.43
C LYS A 201 -17.40 4.29 -32.65
N SER A 202 -18.00 3.28 -33.28
CA SER A 202 -18.89 2.32 -32.62
C SER A 202 -18.17 1.57 -31.49
N LEU A 203 -16.94 1.10 -31.72
CA LEU A 203 -16.12 0.45 -30.69
C LEU A 203 -15.80 1.38 -29.51
N TYR A 204 -15.47 2.65 -29.77
CA TYR A 204 -15.24 3.62 -28.71
C TYR A 204 -16.49 3.87 -27.87
N ASN A 205 -17.68 3.95 -28.50
CA ASN A 205 -18.94 4.09 -27.79
C ASN A 205 -19.20 2.87 -26.87
N MET A 206 -19.03 1.65 -27.38
CA MET A 206 -19.18 0.42 -26.59
C MET A 206 -18.19 0.35 -25.42
N THR A 207 -16.95 0.78 -25.63
CA THR A 207 -15.92 0.84 -24.59
C THR A 207 -16.31 1.85 -23.50
N ALA A 208 -16.79 3.03 -23.90
CA ALA A 208 -17.26 4.06 -22.98
C ALA A 208 -18.49 3.62 -22.18
N GLU A 209 -19.44 2.94 -22.82
CA GLU A 209 -20.61 2.35 -22.14
C GLU A 209 -20.18 1.28 -21.13
N THR A 210 -19.26 0.40 -21.51
CA THR A 210 -18.74 -0.63 -20.60
C THR A 210 -18.00 0.00 -19.42
N ALA A 211 -17.22 1.05 -19.65
CA ALA A 211 -16.55 1.80 -18.58
C ALA A 211 -17.57 2.43 -17.62
N LYS A 212 -18.64 3.04 -18.13
CA LYS A 212 -19.74 3.59 -17.31
C LYS A 212 -20.43 2.50 -16.49
N MET A 213 -20.71 1.34 -17.07
CA MET A 213 -21.32 0.21 -16.36
C MET A 213 -20.40 -0.35 -15.27
N ARG A 214 -19.10 -0.50 -15.56
CA ARG A 214 -18.11 -0.91 -14.55
C ARG A 214 -18.00 0.10 -13.41
N ALA A 215 -18.00 1.39 -13.71
CA ALA A 215 -17.98 2.44 -12.70
C ALA A 215 -19.21 2.40 -11.79
N LYS A 216 -20.42 2.26 -12.37
CA LYS A 216 -21.67 2.09 -11.62
C LYS A 216 -21.65 0.84 -10.74
N ASN A 217 -21.25 -0.30 -11.28
CA ASN A 217 -21.17 -1.54 -10.52
C ASN A 217 -20.14 -1.44 -9.37
N LYS A 218 -19.02 -0.74 -9.59
CA LYS A 218 -18.02 -0.47 -8.56
C LYS A 218 -18.59 0.42 -7.46
N SER A 219 -19.25 1.54 -7.80
CA SER A 219 -19.87 2.41 -6.80
C SER A 219 -20.95 1.71 -5.99
N GLU A 220 -21.79 0.88 -6.62
CA GLU A 220 -22.79 0.08 -5.92
C GLU A 220 -22.17 -0.99 -5.00
N ALA A 221 -21.07 -1.61 -5.44
CA ALA A 221 -20.33 -2.56 -4.61
C ALA A 221 -19.69 -1.87 -3.39
N ASP A 222 -19.11 -0.69 -3.59
CA ASP A 222 -18.50 0.13 -2.53
C ASP A 222 -19.56 0.61 -1.53
N GLU A 223 -20.73 1.04 -1.99
CA GLU A 223 -21.87 1.41 -1.12
C GLU A 223 -22.37 0.22 -0.30
N LYS A 224 -22.57 -0.94 -0.93
CA LYS A 224 -22.97 -2.18 -0.23
C LYS A 224 -21.93 -2.61 0.81
N ALA A 225 -20.64 -2.48 0.48
CA ALA A 225 -19.55 -2.77 1.41
C ALA A 225 -19.54 -1.80 2.59
N ARG A 226 -19.76 -0.49 2.34
CA ARG A 226 -19.85 0.53 3.40
C ARG A 226 -21.04 0.26 4.32
N ALA A 227 -22.24 0.06 3.78
CA ALA A 227 -23.43 -0.25 4.57
C ALA A 227 -23.25 -1.52 5.41
N LYS A 228 -22.62 -2.56 4.85
CA LYS A 228 -22.28 -3.79 5.61
C LYS A 228 -21.30 -3.49 6.74
N ARG A 229 -20.31 -2.63 6.52
CA ARG A 229 -19.32 -2.24 7.53
C ARG A 229 -19.93 -1.39 8.64
N GLU A 230 -20.80 -0.45 8.31
CA GLU A 230 -21.57 0.35 9.29
C GLU A 230 -22.45 -0.54 10.17
N LYS A 231 -23.14 -1.52 9.57
CA LYS A 231 -23.92 -2.50 10.33
C LYS A 231 -23.05 -3.31 11.30
N LEU A 232 -21.83 -3.67 10.91
CA LEU A 232 -20.86 -4.31 11.81
C LEU A 232 -20.38 -3.36 12.91
N ASN A 233 -20.14 -2.09 12.61
CA ASN A 233 -19.75 -1.09 13.61
C ASN A 233 -20.84 -0.87 14.66
N ALA A 234 -22.12 -0.81 14.25
CA ALA A 234 -23.24 -0.74 15.18
C ALA A 234 -23.25 -1.95 16.15
N LEU A 235 -22.97 -3.15 15.66
CA LEU A 235 -22.84 -4.35 16.49
C LEU A 235 -21.62 -4.28 17.41
N ARG A 236 -20.48 -3.78 16.93
CA ARG A 236 -19.25 -3.59 17.71
C ARG A 236 -19.42 -2.56 18.82
N ARG A 237 -20.09 -1.44 18.54
CA ARG A 237 -20.50 -0.42 19.54
C ARG A 237 -21.30 -1.04 20.67
N ARG A 238 -22.29 -1.87 20.33
CA ARG A 238 -23.09 -2.60 21.33
C ARG A 238 -22.26 -3.60 22.15
N LYS A 239 -21.17 -4.12 21.59
CA LYS A 239 -20.27 -5.08 22.23
C LYS A 239 -19.04 -4.44 22.88
N GLY A 240 -18.90 -3.11 22.84
CA GLY A 240 -17.75 -2.40 23.42
C GLY A 240 -16.42 -2.65 22.68
N VAL A 241 -16.46 -3.09 21.43
CA VAL A 241 -15.26 -3.35 20.60
C VAL A 241 -14.97 -2.11 19.74
N PRO A 242 -13.70 -1.75 19.50
CA PRO A 242 -13.34 -0.65 18.61
C PRO A 242 -13.96 -0.80 17.21
N GLU A 243 -14.39 0.33 16.65
CA GLU A 243 -15.02 0.43 15.33
C GLU A 243 -13.99 0.17 14.21
N ILE A 244 -14.44 -0.45 13.13
CA ILE A 244 -13.63 -0.60 11.92
C ILE A 244 -13.85 0.65 11.07
N ARG A 245 -12.78 1.37 10.71
CA ARG A 245 -12.85 2.58 9.87
C ARG A 245 -13.69 2.33 8.60
N THR A 246 -14.73 3.11 8.33
CA THR A 246 -15.46 3.06 7.06
C THR A 246 -14.76 3.97 6.05
N PRO A 247 -14.38 3.50 4.84
CA PRO A 247 -13.88 4.40 3.81
C PRO A 247 -14.97 5.42 3.48
N SER A 248 -14.74 6.67 3.86
CA SER A 248 -15.65 7.79 3.59
C SER A 248 -15.69 8.06 2.08
N PRO A 249 -16.83 8.44 1.48
CA PRO A 249 -16.87 8.93 0.10
C PRO A 249 -16.32 10.36 -0.05
N GLU A 250 -16.03 11.05 1.05
CA GLU A 250 -15.32 12.33 1.07
C GLU A 250 -13.82 12.07 0.81
N PRO A 251 -13.12 12.87 -0.01
CA PRO A 251 -11.68 12.72 -0.20
C PRO A 251 -11.04 12.81 1.20
N GLU A 252 -10.50 11.68 1.66
CA GLU A 252 -9.77 11.65 2.92
C GLU A 252 -8.67 12.73 2.83
N PRO A 253 -8.44 13.53 3.90
CA PRO A 253 -7.22 14.31 3.97
C PRO A 253 -6.08 13.34 3.74
N GLU A 254 -5.20 13.65 2.79
CA GLU A 254 -4.01 12.85 2.44
C GLU A 254 -3.42 12.31 3.74
N GLU A 255 -3.64 11.01 4.01
CA GLU A 255 -2.96 10.37 5.13
C GLU A 255 -1.47 10.55 4.83
N PRO A 256 -0.65 11.00 5.80
CA PRO A 256 0.77 11.18 5.56
C PRO A 256 1.31 9.87 4.99
N GLU A 257 1.98 9.95 3.84
CA GLU A 257 2.57 8.79 3.17
C GLU A 257 3.37 8.00 4.22
N LEU A 258 2.84 6.84 4.61
CA LEU A 258 3.51 5.98 5.56
C LEU A 258 4.78 5.48 4.86
N ASN A 259 5.93 6.07 5.19
CA ASN A 259 7.23 5.62 4.75
C ASN A 259 7.39 4.14 5.14
N LEU A 260 7.23 3.26 4.15
CA LEU A 260 7.36 1.81 4.29
C LEU A 260 8.78 1.39 4.75
N GLU A 261 9.74 2.30 4.65
CA GLU A 261 11.13 2.15 5.11
C GLU A 261 11.27 2.25 6.63
N GLU A 262 10.30 2.85 7.34
CA GLU A 262 10.30 3.00 8.81
C GLU A 262 9.54 1.87 9.52
N ILE A 263 8.82 1.02 8.77
CA ILE A 263 8.26 -0.21 9.31
C ILE A 263 9.45 -1.13 9.62
N PRO A 264 9.75 -1.43 10.90
CA PRO A 264 10.83 -2.35 11.20
C PRO A 264 10.54 -3.66 10.49
N LEU A 265 11.51 -4.10 9.67
CA LEU A 265 11.47 -5.43 9.08
C LEU A 265 11.06 -6.42 10.17
N PRO A 266 10.07 -7.31 9.92
CA PRO A 266 9.65 -8.29 10.90
C PRO A 266 10.92 -8.96 11.42
N ILE A 267 11.20 -8.79 12.72
CA ILE A 267 12.32 -9.46 13.38
C ILE A 267 12.25 -10.90 12.91
N GLU A 268 13.28 -11.33 12.17
CA GLU A 268 13.40 -12.70 11.70
C GLU A 268 13.49 -13.55 12.94
N LYS A 269 12.34 -13.94 13.49
CA LYS A 269 12.26 -15.08 14.38
C LYS A 269 12.97 -16.19 13.60
N PRO A 270 13.95 -16.86 14.21
CA PRO A 270 14.70 -17.91 13.52
C PRO A 270 13.70 -18.83 12.84
N LEU A 271 13.96 -19.23 11.59
CA LEU A 271 13.05 -20.02 10.73
C LEU A 271 12.38 -21.22 11.42
N LYS A 272 12.93 -21.68 12.56
CA LYS A 272 12.38 -22.72 13.44
C LYS A 272 11.07 -22.33 14.15
N ASP A 273 10.77 -21.04 14.33
CA ASP A 273 9.60 -20.56 15.08
C ASP A 273 8.44 -20.09 14.18
N ARG A 274 8.56 -20.24 12.85
CA ARG A 274 7.42 -20.03 11.96
C ARG A 274 6.47 -21.21 12.14
N GLU A 275 5.32 -20.96 12.78
CA GLU A 275 4.25 -21.95 12.92
C GLU A 275 3.97 -22.60 11.56
N HIS A 276 4.17 -23.91 11.47
CA HIS A 276 3.88 -24.65 10.25
C HIS A 276 2.40 -24.48 9.92
N LYS A 277 2.11 -23.89 8.75
CA LYS A 277 0.75 -23.70 8.26
C LYS A 277 0.01 -25.04 8.35
N THR A 278 -1.13 -25.04 9.03
CA THR A 278 -1.95 -26.24 9.16
C THR A 278 -2.27 -26.79 7.77
N VAL A 279 -1.96 -28.08 7.55
CA VAL A 279 -2.23 -28.75 6.28
C VAL A 279 -3.72 -28.61 5.96
N ARG A 280 -4.02 -27.98 4.81
CA ARG A 280 -5.41 -27.84 4.33
C ARG A 280 -6.04 -29.21 4.19
N GLU A 281 -7.35 -29.29 4.41
CA GLU A 281 -8.04 -30.57 4.50
C GLU A 281 -7.90 -31.42 3.23
N TRP A 282 -7.81 -30.79 2.05
CA TRP A 282 -7.60 -31.43 0.76
C TRP A 282 -6.12 -31.68 0.40
N ASP A 283 -5.19 -31.17 1.22
CA ASP A 283 -3.75 -31.47 1.18
C ASP A 283 -3.38 -32.59 2.19
N ARG A 284 -4.31 -33.01 3.07
CA ARG A 284 -4.10 -34.14 3.99
C ARG A 284 -3.89 -35.43 3.19
N GLY A 285 -2.77 -36.11 3.41
CA GLY A 285 -2.42 -37.37 2.75
C GLY A 285 -1.58 -37.23 1.46
N LYS A 286 -1.48 -36.03 0.86
CA LYS A 286 -0.66 -35.82 -0.36
C LYS A 286 0.85 -35.89 -0.12
N GLY A 287 1.31 -35.76 1.12
CA GLY A 287 2.73 -35.87 1.48
C GLY A 287 3.37 -37.22 1.16
N ARG A 288 2.59 -38.31 1.07
CA ARG A 288 3.09 -39.65 0.70
C ARG A 288 3.23 -39.82 -0.81
N TYR A 289 2.32 -39.21 -1.58
CA TYR A 289 2.26 -39.33 -3.05
C TYR A 289 3.36 -38.51 -3.74
N ASN A 290 3.79 -37.40 -3.13
CA ASN A 290 4.84 -36.55 -3.69
C ASN A 290 6.26 -37.09 -3.49
N THR A 291 6.46 -38.22 -2.80
CA THR A 291 7.80 -38.78 -2.53
C THR A 291 8.56 -39.12 -3.82
N TRP A 292 7.86 -39.68 -4.82
CA TRP A 292 8.45 -39.98 -6.12
C TRP A 292 8.81 -38.70 -6.90
N ILE A 293 7.95 -37.67 -6.88
CA ILE A 293 8.21 -36.40 -7.55
C ILE A 293 9.39 -35.69 -6.90
N GLN A 294 9.48 -35.72 -5.56
CA GLN A 294 10.60 -35.15 -4.81
C GLN A 294 11.90 -35.88 -5.16
N LYS A 295 11.88 -37.22 -5.14
CA LYS A 295 13.03 -38.05 -5.54
C LYS A 295 13.50 -37.73 -6.97
N GLN A 296 12.59 -37.54 -7.92
CA GLN A 296 12.90 -37.14 -9.30
C GLN A 296 13.34 -35.68 -9.45
N ARG A 297 13.14 -34.83 -8.44
CA ARG A 297 13.71 -33.48 -8.40
C ARG A 297 15.12 -33.51 -7.84
N ASP A 298 15.33 -34.29 -6.79
CA ASP A 298 16.62 -34.45 -6.13
C ASP A 298 17.63 -35.22 -6.99
N GLU A 299 17.16 -36.14 -7.85
CA GLU A 299 17.98 -36.90 -8.81
C GLU A 299 18.30 -36.13 -10.11
N ARG A 300 17.73 -34.94 -10.34
CA ARG A 300 17.96 -34.17 -11.57
C ARG A 300 19.25 -33.34 -11.45
N ASP A 301 20.04 -33.28 -12.52
CA ASP A 301 21.28 -32.51 -12.58
C ASP A 301 21.04 -31.05 -12.15
N GLU A 302 21.92 -30.54 -11.28
CA GLU A 302 21.85 -29.19 -10.72
C GLU A 302 21.87 -28.10 -11.79
N GLU A 303 22.45 -28.40 -12.96
CA GLU A 303 22.46 -27.53 -14.14
C GLU A 303 21.06 -27.27 -14.74
N PHE A 304 20.10 -28.17 -14.49
CA PHE A 304 18.70 -28.04 -14.95
C PHE A 304 17.74 -27.68 -13.81
N ALA A 305 18.24 -27.55 -12.58
CA ALA A 305 17.47 -27.04 -11.46
C ALA A 305 17.37 -25.51 -11.54
N PRO A 306 16.22 -24.91 -11.18
CA PRO A 306 16.14 -23.46 -11.09
C PRO A 306 17.17 -22.95 -10.06
N PRO A 307 17.84 -21.81 -10.31
CA PRO A 307 18.81 -21.22 -9.40
C PRO A 307 18.31 -21.17 -7.95
N SER A 308 19.19 -21.50 -7.00
CA SER A 308 18.85 -21.57 -5.57
C SER A 308 18.30 -20.27 -4.99
N PHE A 309 18.60 -19.12 -5.63
CA PHE A 309 18.06 -17.80 -5.28
C PHE A 309 16.52 -17.73 -5.29
N TYR A 310 15.83 -18.55 -6.10
CA TYR A 310 14.36 -18.52 -6.17
C TYR A 310 13.66 -19.09 -4.93
N TYR A 311 14.40 -19.78 -4.06
CA TYR A 311 13.86 -20.42 -2.85
C TYR A 311 14.23 -19.70 -1.55
N GLN A 312 14.85 -18.52 -1.65
CA GLN A 312 15.31 -17.71 -0.53
C GLN A 312 14.21 -16.82 0.05
#